data_AF-A0A067DPD0-F1
#
_entry.id   AF-A0A067DPD0-F1
#
_cell.length_a   1.000
_cell.length_b   1.000
_cell.length_c   1.000
_cell.angle_alpha   90.00
_cell.angle_beta   90.00
_cell.angle_gamma   90.00
#
_symmetry.space_group_name_H-M   'P 1'
#
loop_
_entity.id
_entity.type
_entity.pdbx_description
1 polymer ?
#
loop_
_entity_poly.entity_id
_entity_poly.type
_entity_poly.pdbx_seq_one_letter_code
_entity_poly.pdbx_strand_id
1 'polypeptide(L)'
;MDTTRILQVAKNALSVGMPCFLLSFNFTISLTLVLRENIPGMVGGSFPFLLSMVLSLNYFPVVHALSELNLLTSDLSQLAISCAILHKTIGWLSVALTSAIIKSDKGPAVCWIIKINPEGKPVKEIYVLAIGALVMGFLSDAIGTTYLLGALLMGLIIPPGPPLGIAIIERFELVIFHFFLPFFYIRIGQYTNLSSIQNGSRLISFEIIIGASYLGKFVGSLLIWVFIKASIPNAVIFSCILSLKGIMDLIFILRWRIRKLIDKDTFTLAMLTHTAVTAVRTPLISLYYTPYRKLEITQSMEDRMRTLCTTPVNSELRKNLMENTPITQHKIYVENSKSGEKPRP
;
A
#
# COMPACT_ATOMS: atom_id res chain seq x y z
N MET A 1 -15.81 -12.66 4.02
CA MET A 1 -14.99 -12.44 2.82
C MET A 1 -14.73 -13.83 2.22
N ASP A 2 -15.23 -14.11 1.01
CA ASP A 2 -15.18 -15.46 0.43
C ASP A 2 -13.73 -15.95 0.24
N THR A 3 -13.42 -17.10 0.82
CA THR A 3 -12.08 -17.73 0.80
C THR A 3 -11.61 -18.05 -0.63
N THR A 4 -12.56 -18.38 -1.52
CA THR A 4 -12.30 -18.66 -2.94
C THR A 4 -11.82 -17.43 -3.71
N ARG A 5 -12.42 -16.27 -3.47
CA ARG A 5 -12.00 -14.99 -4.08
C ARG A 5 -10.60 -14.61 -3.62
N ILE A 6 -10.29 -14.78 -2.34
CA ILE A 6 -8.95 -14.48 -1.79
C ILE A 6 -7.89 -15.37 -2.44
N LEU A 7 -8.16 -16.68 -2.57
CA LEU A 7 -7.23 -17.62 -3.18
C LEU A 7 -6.98 -17.30 -4.67
N GLN A 8 -8.04 -16.92 -5.40
CA GLN A 8 -7.93 -16.56 -6.81
C GLN A 8 -7.10 -15.28 -7.01
N VAL A 9 -7.32 -14.25 -6.19
CA VAL A 9 -6.52 -13.02 -6.21
C VAL A 9 -5.06 -13.34 -5.90
N ALA A 10 -4.79 -14.15 -4.87
CA ALA A 10 -3.45 -14.56 -4.51
C ALA A 10 -2.75 -15.34 -5.64
N LYS A 11 -3.45 -16.24 -6.32
CA LYS A 11 -2.93 -17.00 -7.46
C LYS A 11 -2.58 -16.09 -8.64
N ASN A 12 -3.44 -15.13 -8.96
CA ASN A 12 -3.20 -14.15 -10.02
C ASN A 12 -2.04 -13.22 -9.68
N ALA A 13 -1.95 -12.80 -8.41
CA ALA A 13 -0.84 -12.01 -7.90
C ALA A 13 0.49 -12.78 -7.99
N LEU A 14 0.48 -14.07 -7.70
CA LEU A 14 1.66 -14.91 -7.81
C LEU A 14 2.08 -15.13 -9.27
N SER A 15 1.12 -15.32 -10.19
CA SER A 15 1.44 -15.47 -11.62
C SER A 15 1.97 -14.21 -12.28
N VAL A 16 1.58 -13.01 -11.81
CA VAL A 16 2.03 -11.73 -12.38
C VAL A 16 3.24 -11.17 -11.62
N GLY A 17 3.19 -11.21 -10.28
CA GLY A 17 4.18 -10.61 -9.40
C GLY A 17 5.53 -11.35 -9.41
N MET A 18 5.54 -12.67 -9.27
CA MET A 18 6.79 -13.43 -9.21
C MET A 18 7.66 -13.25 -10.47
N PRO A 19 7.13 -13.39 -11.70
CA PRO A 19 7.91 -13.09 -12.90
C PRO A 19 8.41 -11.65 -12.95
N CYS A 20 7.63 -10.68 -12.43
CA CYS A 20 7.99 -9.26 -12.45
C CYS A 20 9.18 -8.98 -11.57
N PHE A 21 9.17 -9.54 -10.37
CA PHE A 21 10.29 -9.48 -9.46
C PHE A 21 11.53 -10.14 -10.07
N LEU A 22 11.40 -11.38 -10.57
CA LEU A 22 12.52 -12.14 -11.12
C LEU A 22 13.14 -11.43 -12.33
N LEU A 23 12.33 -10.91 -13.24
CA LEU A 23 12.81 -10.22 -14.43
C LEU A 23 13.55 -8.92 -14.07
N SER A 24 12.96 -8.12 -13.17
CA SER A 24 13.59 -6.87 -12.69
C SER A 24 14.88 -7.14 -11.91
N PHE A 25 14.88 -8.18 -11.08
CA PHE A 25 16.02 -8.58 -10.28
C PHE A 25 17.18 -9.09 -11.14
N ASN A 26 16.90 -9.99 -12.09
CA ASN A 26 17.90 -10.50 -13.03
C ASN A 26 18.50 -9.39 -13.90
N PHE A 27 17.65 -8.47 -14.37
CA PHE A 27 18.13 -7.30 -15.11
C PHE A 27 19.07 -6.43 -14.26
N THR A 28 18.65 -6.13 -13.03
CA THR A 28 19.41 -5.26 -12.12
C THR A 28 20.72 -5.90 -11.69
N ILE A 29 20.73 -7.18 -11.29
CA ILE A 29 21.95 -7.88 -10.88
C ILE A 29 22.92 -8.04 -12.04
N SER A 30 22.42 -8.35 -13.25
CA SER A 30 23.25 -8.46 -14.45
C SER A 30 23.94 -7.12 -14.73
N LEU A 31 23.19 -6.02 -14.77
CA LEU A 31 23.73 -4.69 -14.97
C LEU A 31 24.76 -4.31 -13.89
N THR A 32 24.43 -4.61 -12.63
CA THR A 32 25.30 -4.33 -11.48
C THR A 32 26.60 -5.12 -11.57
N LEU A 33 26.57 -6.38 -12.01
CA LEU A 33 27.76 -7.21 -12.17
C LEU A 33 28.65 -6.75 -13.33
N VAL A 34 28.06 -6.26 -14.43
CA VAL A 34 28.81 -5.73 -15.58
C VAL A 34 29.52 -4.43 -15.23
N LEU A 35 28.85 -3.53 -14.49
CA LEU A 35 29.41 -2.22 -14.15
C LEU A 35 30.22 -2.20 -12.83
N ARG A 36 30.38 -3.35 -12.15
CA ARG A 36 31.05 -3.41 -10.84
C ARG A 36 32.51 -2.99 -10.86
N GLU A 37 33.21 -3.20 -11.98
CA GLU A 37 34.64 -2.91 -12.12
C GLU A 37 34.91 -1.41 -12.13
N ASN A 38 33.92 -0.60 -12.52
CA ASN A 38 34.01 0.85 -12.58
C ASN A 38 33.72 1.54 -11.23
N ILE A 39 33.35 0.78 -10.18
CA ILE A 39 32.87 1.33 -8.91
C ILE A 39 33.71 0.78 -7.74
N PRO A 40 34.61 1.58 -7.14
CA PRO A 40 35.37 1.15 -5.97
C PRO A 40 34.43 0.90 -4.79
N GLY A 41 34.57 -0.26 -4.12
CA GLY A 41 33.67 -0.71 -3.05
C GLY A 41 32.61 -1.73 -3.47
N MET A 42 32.41 -1.93 -4.79
CA MET A 42 31.51 -2.97 -5.34
C MET A 42 32.23 -4.26 -5.76
N VAL A 43 33.57 -4.28 -5.72
CA VAL A 43 34.40 -5.36 -6.28
C VAL A 43 34.53 -6.58 -5.36
N GLY A 44 33.93 -6.56 -4.16
CA GLY A 44 33.87 -7.73 -3.29
C GLY A 44 32.80 -7.61 -2.19
N GLY A 45 32.07 -8.70 -1.94
CA GLY A 45 31.08 -8.82 -0.85
C GLY A 45 29.62 -8.92 -1.31
N SER A 46 28.70 -8.92 -0.35
CA SER A 46 27.25 -9.08 -0.59
C SER A 46 26.55 -7.79 -1.06
N PHE A 47 27.28 -6.68 -1.20
CA PHE A 47 26.68 -5.37 -1.50
C PHE A 47 25.99 -5.28 -2.88
N PRO A 48 26.57 -5.77 -4.01
CA PRO A 48 25.88 -5.80 -5.30
C PRO A 48 24.53 -6.56 -5.26
N PHE A 49 24.50 -7.65 -4.51
CA PHE A 49 23.29 -8.45 -4.30
C PHE A 49 22.26 -7.67 -3.47
N LEU A 50 22.67 -7.06 -2.35
CA LEU A 50 21.81 -6.22 -1.51
C LEU A 50 21.25 -5.03 -2.28
N LEU A 51 22.07 -4.37 -3.09
CA LEU A 51 21.67 -3.26 -3.96
C LEU A 51 20.59 -3.70 -4.95
N SER A 52 20.83 -4.82 -5.64
CA SER A 52 19.90 -5.38 -6.63
C SER A 52 18.59 -5.81 -5.99
N MET A 53 18.64 -6.39 -4.79
CA MET A 53 17.47 -6.77 -4.02
C MET A 53 16.63 -5.55 -3.66
N VAL A 54 17.23 -4.52 -3.04
CA VAL A 54 16.52 -3.31 -2.61
C VAL A 54 15.88 -2.58 -3.80
N LEU A 55 16.61 -2.39 -4.90
CA LEU A 55 16.07 -1.70 -6.08
C LEU A 55 14.87 -2.44 -6.71
N SER A 56 14.86 -3.77 -6.61
CA SER A 56 13.82 -4.66 -7.16
C SER A 56 12.60 -4.82 -6.27
N LEU A 57 12.70 -4.59 -4.96
CA LEU A 57 11.58 -4.75 -4.03
C LEU A 57 10.55 -3.61 -4.14
N ASN A 58 9.29 -3.95 -3.87
CA ASN A 58 8.17 -3.01 -3.79
C ASN A 58 7.71 -2.88 -2.35
N TYR A 59 7.46 -1.66 -1.91
CA TYR A 59 7.07 -1.36 -0.54
C TYR A 59 5.63 -0.86 -0.44
N PHE A 60 5.14 -0.79 0.79
CA PHE A 60 3.80 -0.29 1.14
C PHE A 60 3.40 1.13 0.69
N PRO A 61 4.29 2.08 0.33
CA PRO A 61 3.90 3.40 -0.18
C PRO A 61 2.93 3.36 -1.37
N VAL A 62 2.90 2.25 -2.13
CA VAL A 62 1.92 1.99 -3.19
C VAL A 62 0.48 2.14 -2.66
N VAL A 63 0.17 1.66 -1.45
CA VAL A 63 -1.19 1.74 -0.87
C VAL A 63 -1.57 3.19 -0.59
N HIS A 64 -0.65 3.96 -0.03
CA HIS A 64 -0.90 5.37 0.28
C HIS A 64 -1.10 6.19 -0.99
N ALA A 65 -0.23 6.02 -1.99
CA ALA A 65 -0.38 6.68 -3.29
C ALA A 65 -1.69 6.28 -3.99
N LEU A 66 -2.11 5.02 -3.91
CA LEU A 66 -3.40 4.57 -4.44
C LEU A 66 -4.60 5.16 -3.68
N SER A 67 -4.45 5.37 -2.37
CA SER A 67 -5.48 6.00 -1.54
C SER A 67 -5.67 7.47 -1.91
N GLU A 68 -4.59 8.20 -2.16
CA GLU A 68 -4.63 9.60 -2.61
C GLU A 68 -5.28 9.72 -3.99
N LEU A 69 -5.00 8.76 -4.89
CA LEU A 69 -5.57 8.73 -6.24
C LEU A 69 -7.03 8.22 -6.26
N ASN A 70 -7.63 7.87 -5.11
CA ASN A 70 -8.95 7.25 -5.00
C ASN A 70 -9.12 5.96 -5.82
N LEU A 71 -8.03 5.21 -6.05
CA LEU A 71 -8.01 4.03 -6.93
C LEU A 71 -8.13 2.71 -6.19
N LEU A 72 -8.20 2.74 -4.85
CA LEU A 72 -8.09 1.54 -4.01
C LEU A 72 -9.07 0.42 -4.35
N THR A 73 -10.26 0.74 -4.85
CA THR A 73 -11.33 -0.23 -5.11
C THR A 73 -11.24 -0.93 -6.46
N SER A 74 -10.35 -0.51 -7.36
CA SER A 74 -10.21 -1.12 -8.68
C SER A 74 -9.60 -2.54 -8.61
N ASP A 75 -9.95 -3.41 -9.55
CA ASP A 75 -9.34 -4.75 -9.61
C ASP A 75 -7.83 -4.68 -9.85
N LEU A 76 -7.37 -3.65 -10.58
CA LEU A 76 -5.95 -3.38 -10.85
C LEU A 76 -5.19 -2.97 -9.58
N SER A 77 -5.77 -2.12 -8.73
CA SER A 77 -5.15 -1.71 -7.47
C SER A 77 -5.11 -2.87 -6.47
N GLN A 78 -6.17 -3.68 -6.38
CA GLN A 78 -6.18 -4.86 -5.51
C GLN A 78 -5.10 -5.86 -5.92
N LEU A 79 -4.94 -6.11 -7.23
CA LEU A 79 -3.86 -6.94 -7.76
C LEU A 79 -2.49 -6.32 -7.45
N ALA A 80 -2.31 -5.02 -7.66
CA ALA A 80 -1.05 -4.34 -7.34
C ALA A 80 -0.69 -4.42 -5.84
N ILE A 81 -1.67 -4.27 -4.94
CA ILE A 81 -1.49 -4.39 -3.49
C ILE A 81 -1.07 -5.83 -3.13
N SER A 82 -1.73 -6.84 -3.70
CA SER A 82 -1.37 -8.24 -3.47
C SER A 82 0.04 -8.59 -3.99
N CYS A 83 0.42 -8.08 -5.16
CA CYS A 83 1.79 -8.19 -5.68
C CYS A 83 2.81 -7.48 -4.79
N ALA A 84 2.47 -6.30 -4.25
CA ALA A 84 3.34 -5.57 -3.32
C ALA A 84 3.56 -6.35 -2.01
N ILE A 85 2.51 -7.01 -1.48
CA ILE A 85 2.61 -7.89 -0.31
C ILE A 85 3.53 -9.08 -0.61
N LEU A 86 3.38 -9.73 -1.77
CA LEU A 86 4.24 -10.84 -2.19
C LEU A 86 5.71 -10.41 -2.32
N HIS A 87 5.98 -9.29 -3.01
CA HIS A 87 7.34 -8.76 -3.10
C HIS A 87 7.91 -8.45 -1.71
N LYS A 88 7.09 -7.90 -0.82
CA LYS A 88 7.52 -7.63 0.54
C LYS A 88 7.93 -8.91 1.25
N THR A 89 7.11 -9.96 1.26
CA THR A 89 7.45 -11.23 1.94
C THR A 89 8.74 -11.85 1.40
N ILE A 90 8.97 -11.82 0.09
CA ILE A 90 10.21 -12.26 -0.56
C ILE A 90 11.41 -11.42 -0.10
N GLY A 91 11.24 -10.09 -0.02
CA GLY A 91 12.26 -9.17 0.45
C GLY A 91 12.74 -9.49 1.86
N TRP A 92 11.81 -9.72 2.77
CA TRP A 92 12.13 -10.12 4.15
C TRP A 92 12.80 -11.49 4.22
N LEU A 93 12.35 -12.46 3.42
CA LEU A 93 12.97 -13.78 3.37
C LEU A 93 14.45 -13.68 2.95
N SER A 94 14.76 -12.84 1.98
CA SER A 94 16.14 -12.58 1.54
C SER A 94 16.99 -11.86 2.60
N VAL A 95 16.43 -10.85 3.26
CA VAL A 95 17.12 -10.16 4.36
C VAL A 95 17.36 -11.11 5.54
N ALA A 96 16.39 -11.97 5.86
CA ALA A 96 16.53 -13.00 6.89
C ALA A 96 17.64 -14.00 6.53
N LEU A 97 17.67 -14.47 5.27
CA LEU A 97 18.71 -15.39 4.79
C LEU A 97 20.11 -14.76 4.83
N THR A 98 20.25 -13.51 4.39
CA THR A 98 21.54 -12.80 4.48
C THR A 98 21.98 -12.53 5.92
N SER A 99 21.06 -12.23 6.83
CA SER A 99 21.38 -12.12 8.26
C SER A 99 21.75 -13.46 8.91
N ALA A 100 21.20 -14.58 8.43
CA ALA A 100 21.56 -15.92 8.92
C ALA A 100 22.98 -16.35 8.48
N ILE A 101 23.46 -15.84 7.34
CA ILE A 101 24.83 -16.09 6.85
C ILE A 101 25.87 -15.30 7.66
N ILE A 102 25.49 -14.14 8.22
CA ILE A 102 26.31 -13.40 9.18
C ILE A 102 26.16 -14.11 10.53
N LYS A 103 27.10 -15.00 10.89
CA LYS A 103 27.14 -15.65 12.21
C LYS A 103 27.03 -14.59 13.31
N SER A 104 25.85 -14.48 13.92
CA SER A 104 25.63 -13.71 15.14
C SER A 104 25.44 -14.69 16.28
N ASP A 105 26.54 -14.94 16.97
CA ASP A 105 26.58 -15.58 18.28
C ASP A 105 25.95 -14.62 19.30
N LYS A 106 24.68 -14.88 19.65
CA LYS A 106 24.01 -14.52 20.92
C LYS A 106 22.58 -15.07 20.92
N GLY A 107 22.30 -15.89 21.94
CA GLY A 107 21.13 -16.74 22.08
C GLY A 107 19.76 -16.05 22.26
N PRO A 108 18.70 -16.85 22.49
CA PRO A 108 17.31 -16.47 22.27
C PRO A 108 16.76 -15.64 23.44
N ALA A 109 16.96 -14.32 23.40
CA ALA A 109 16.36 -13.37 24.35
C ALA A 109 14.85 -13.14 24.14
N VAL A 110 14.21 -13.88 23.23
CA VAL A 110 12.80 -13.70 22.84
C VAL A 110 11.83 -14.45 23.76
N CYS A 111 12.32 -15.33 24.65
CA CYS A 111 11.44 -16.11 25.55
C CYS A 111 11.11 -15.42 26.89
N TRP A 112 11.65 -14.23 27.18
CA TRP A 112 11.50 -13.61 28.51
C TRP A 112 10.36 -12.60 28.64
N ILE A 113 9.90 -12.00 27.53
CA ILE A 113 8.95 -10.87 27.57
C ILE A 113 7.47 -11.30 27.62
N ILE A 114 7.15 -12.59 27.45
CA ILE A 114 5.76 -13.08 27.54
C ILE A 114 5.36 -13.48 28.98
N LYS A 115 6.27 -13.36 29.96
CA LYS A 115 6.00 -13.80 31.36
C LYS A 115 5.68 -12.71 32.36
N ILE A 116 5.57 -11.44 31.94
CA ILE A 116 5.29 -10.32 32.86
C ILE A 116 4.09 -9.53 32.33
N ASN A 117 2.89 -9.99 32.65
CA ASN A 117 1.86 -9.11 33.21
C ASN A 117 0.70 -9.92 33.84
N PRO A 118 0.40 -9.69 35.13
CA PRO A 118 -0.88 -10.08 35.71
C PRO A 118 -1.97 -9.12 35.22
N GLU A 119 -3.18 -9.66 35.06
CA GLU A 119 -4.34 -8.97 34.53
C GLU A 119 -4.74 -7.71 35.32
N GLY A 120 -5.24 -6.72 34.58
CA GLY A 120 -6.36 -5.89 35.06
C GLY A 120 -6.02 -4.56 35.73
N LYS A 121 -5.44 -3.59 35.00
CA LYS A 121 -5.72 -2.13 35.14
C LYS A 121 -5.46 -1.41 33.79
N PRO A 122 -6.27 -0.42 33.38
CA PRO A 122 -6.09 0.29 32.10
C PRO A 122 -4.92 1.29 32.20
N VAL A 123 -3.71 0.81 31.95
CA VAL A 123 -2.52 1.66 31.75
C VAL A 123 -2.41 1.96 30.26
N LYS A 124 -2.40 3.26 29.90
CA LYS A 124 -2.44 3.83 28.53
C LYS A 124 -1.82 2.93 27.45
N GLU A 125 -2.65 2.15 26.76
CA GLU A 125 -2.30 1.08 25.79
C GLU A 125 -1.31 1.52 24.70
N ILE A 126 -1.33 2.81 24.35
CA ILE A 126 -0.44 3.43 23.35
C ILE A 126 1.03 3.44 23.78
N TYR A 127 1.33 3.64 25.06
CA TYR A 127 2.73 3.70 25.53
C TYR A 127 3.35 2.31 25.55
N VAL A 128 2.60 1.31 25.99
CA VAL A 128 3.04 -0.09 25.96
C VAL A 128 3.32 -0.52 24.53
N LEU A 129 2.47 -0.12 23.58
CA LEU A 129 2.69 -0.41 22.17
C LEU A 129 3.91 0.31 21.59
N ALA A 130 4.06 1.62 21.86
CA ALA A 130 5.20 2.40 21.38
C ALA A 130 6.52 1.81 21.89
N ILE A 131 6.59 1.52 23.19
CA ILE A 131 7.78 0.95 23.83
C ILE A 131 8.03 -0.46 23.30
N GLY A 132 7.00 -1.29 23.16
CA GLY A 132 7.12 -2.63 22.58
C GLY A 132 7.65 -2.61 21.14
N ALA A 133 7.18 -1.67 20.31
CA ALA A 133 7.65 -1.51 18.95
C ALA A 133 9.12 -1.05 18.88
N LEU A 134 9.53 -0.14 19.78
CA LEU A 134 10.92 0.30 19.91
C LEU A 134 11.83 -0.83 20.39
N VAL A 135 11.40 -1.59 21.40
CA VAL A 135 12.15 -2.74 21.93
C VAL A 135 12.31 -3.81 20.86
N MET A 136 11.22 -4.19 20.18
CA MET A 136 11.28 -5.20 19.12
C MET A 136 12.12 -4.72 17.94
N GLY A 137 12.01 -3.45 17.55
CA GLY A 137 12.85 -2.84 16.51
C GLY A 137 14.33 -2.86 16.89
N PHE A 138 14.66 -2.54 18.15
CA PHE A 138 16.02 -2.60 18.67
C PHE A 138 16.58 -4.03 18.69
N LEU A 139 15.81 -4.99 19.19
CA LEU A 139 16.18 -6.41 19.16
C LEU A 139 16.44 -6.88 17.73
N SER A 140 15.59 -6.50 16.79
CA SER A 140 15.72 -6.83 15.38
C SER A 140 16.98 -6.23 14.75
N ASP A 141 17.31 -4.97 15.05
CA ASP A 141 18.56 -4.34 14.57
C ASP A 141 19.80 -4.99 15.22
N ALA A 142 19.70 -5.40 16.50
CA ALA A 142 20.76 -6.12 17.22
C ALA A 142 21.03 -7.52 16.65
N ILE A 143 20.01 -8.22 16.15
CA ILE A 143 20.14 -9.50 15.43
C ILE A 143 20.83 -9.32 14.06
N GLY A 144 21.04 -8.08 13.62
CA GLY A 144 21.66 -7.76 12.33
C GLY A 144 20.68 -7.65 11.16
N THR A 145 19.38 -7.82 11.44
CA THR A 145 18.30 -7.48 10.49
C THR A 145 18.02 -5.97 10.53
N THR A 146 17.04 -5.48 9.77
CA THR A 146 16.63 -4.07 9.84
C THR A 146 15.64 -3.85 10.98
N TYR A 147 15.77 -2.76 11.76
CA TYR A 147 14.80 -2.35 12.81
C TYR A 147 13.31 -2.43 12.41
N LEU A 148 13.02 -2.33 11.12
CA LEU A 148 11.67 -2.42 10.57
C LEU A 148 11.01 -3.79 10.79
N LEU A 149 11.77 -4.90 10.85
CA LEU A 149 11.20 -6.24 11.03
C LEU A 149 10.60 -6.34 12.42
N GLY A 150 11.35 -5.93 13.44
CA GLY A 150 10.89 -5.92 14.82
C GLY A 150 9.65 -5.05 15.03
N ALA A 151 9.63 -3.85 14.47
CA ALA A 151 8.46 -2.98 14.52
C ALA A 151 7.23 -3.60 13.81
N LEU A 152 7.44 -4.28 12.68
CA LEU A 152 6.37 -4.98 11.95
C LEU A 152 5.81 -6.17 12.74
N LEU A 153 6.67 -6.97 13.35
CA LEU A 153 6.26 -8.11 14.18
C LEU A 153 5.42 -7.64 15.36
N MET A 154 5.83 -6.54 16.01
CA MET A 154 5.03 -5.90 17.05
C MET A 154 3.66 -5.46 16.52
N GLY A 155 3.62 -4.84 15.33
CA GLY A 155 2.38 -4.43 14.69
C GLY A 155 1.45 -5.60 14.35
N LEU A 156 1.99 -6.78 14.03
CA LEU A 156 1.21 -7.99 13.73
C LEU A 156 0.62 -8.65 14.98
N ILE A 157 1.25 -8.45 16.14
CA ILE A 157 0.73 -8.92 17.43
C ILE A 157 -0.55 -8.15 17.83
N ILE A 158 -0.76 -6.95 17.29
CA ILE A 158 -1.96 -6.15 17.55
C ILE A 158 -3.15 -6.76 16.80
N PRO A 159 -4.25 -7.11 17.49
CA PRO A 159 -5.42 -7.66 16.82
C PRO A 159 -6.07 -6.60 15.90
N PRO A 160 -6.42 -6.94 14.65
CA PRO A 160 -7.14 -6.04 13.76
C PRO A 160 -8.60 -5.91 14.22
N GLY A 161 -9.02 -4.72 14.64
CA GLY A 161 -10.44 -4.45 14.92
C GLY A 161 -10.71 -3.18 15.75
N PRO A 162 -11.94 -2.63 15.68
CA PRO A 162 -12.40 -1.61 16.61
C PRO A 162 -12.55 -2.17 18.04
N PRO A 163 -12.41 -1.34 19.10
CA PRO A 163 -12.07 0.09 19.09
C PRO A 163 -10.56 0.36 19.16
N LEU A 164 -9.76 -0.63 19.57
CA LEU A 164 -8.35 -0.46 19.92
C LEU A 164 -7.45 -0.18 18.70
N GLY A 165 -7.56 -1.00 17.65
CA GLY A 165 -6.65 -0.93 16.50
C GLY A 165 -6.77 0.37 15.72
N ILE A 166 -8.01 0.83 15.49
CA ILE A 166 -8.29 2.08 14.77
C ILE A 166 -7.79 3.29 15.57
N ALA A 167 -8.10 3.34 16.87
CA ALA A 167 -7.66 4.45 17.73
C ALA A 167 -6.13 4.54 17.86
N ILE A 168 -5.44 3.40 17.82
CA ILE A 168 -3.97 3.35 17.79
C ILE A 168 -3.46 3.89 16.46
N ILE A 169 -3.98 3.38 15.34
CA ILE A 169 -3.53 3.80 14.01
C ILE A 169 -3.69 5.31 13.85
N GLU A 170 -4.86 5.88 14.14
CA GLU A 170 -5.11 7.33 14.01
C GLU A 170 -4.13 8.16 14.84
N ARG A 171 -3.85 7.76 16.09
CA ARG A 171 -2.92 8.50 16.96
C ARG A 171 -1.48 8.41 16.49
N PHE A 172 -1.01 7.22 16.11
CA PHE A 172 0.35 7.06 15.60
C PHE A 172 0.51 7.70 14.23
N GLU A 173 -0.50 7.63 13.38
CA GLU A 173 -0.53 8.23 12.05
C GLU A 173 -0.33 9.74 12.15
N LEU A 174 -1.07 10.42 13.03
CA LEU A 174 -0.91 11.84 13.28
C LEU A 174 0.52 12.18 13.73
N VAL A 175 1.07 11.44 14.70
CA VAL A 175 2.44 11.67 15.19
C VAL A 175 3.49 11.39 14.11
N ILE A 176 3.32 10.32 13.34
CA ILE A 176 4.27 9.93 12.29
C ILE A 176 4.27 10.99 11.18
N PHE A 177 3.10 11.37 10.64
CA PHE A 177 3.04 12.29 9.51
C PHE A 177 3.36 13.74 9.90
N HIS A 178 2.96 14.21 11.08
CA HIS A 178 3.17 15.60 11.47
C HIS A 178 4.51 15.85 12.19
N PHE A 179 5.08 14.83 12.84
CA PHE A 179 6.31 14.99 13.61
C PHE A 179 7.47 14.19 12.98
N PHE A 180 7.41 12.86 12.96
CA PHE A 180 8.57 12.04 12.56
C PHE A 180 8.95 12.17 11.08
N LEU A 181 7.97 12.24 10.17
CA LEU A 181 8.21 12.28 8.74
C LEU A 181 8.94 13.57 8.30
N PRO A 182 8.54 14.79 8.76
CA PRO A 182 9.32 16.00 8.52
C PRO A 182 10.76 15.91 9.01
N PHE A 183 10.99 15.44 10.24
CA PHE A 183 12.36 15.28 10.77
C PHE A 183 13.18 14.27 9.97
N PHE A 184 12.56 13.19 9.50
CA PHE A 184 13.20 12.23 8.61
C PHE A 184 13.67 12.88 7.30
N TYR A 185 12.82 13.69 6.66
CA TYR A 185 13.18 14.39 5.44
C TYR A 185 14.23 15.49 5.65
N ILE A 186 14.17 16.22 6.77
CA ILE A 186 15.24 17.16 7.16
C ILE A 186 16.57 16.42 7.30
N ARG A 187 16.57 15.27 7.98
CA ARG A 187 17.77 14.45 8.17
C ARG A 187 18.35 13.99 6.83
N ILE A 188 17.52 13.55 5.89
CA ILE A 188 17.98 13.21 4.54
C ILE A 188 18.57 14.44 3.84
N GLY A 189 17.84 15.56 3.86
CA GLY A 189 18.27 16.81 3.23
C GLY A 189 19.63 17.30 3.74
N GLN A 190 19.93 17.14 5.04
CA GLN A 190 21.23 17.48 5.61
C GLN A 190 22.38 16.62 5.06
N TYR A 191 22.13 15.34 4.76
CA TYR A 191 23.13 14.47 4.16
C TYR A 191 23.32 14.71 2.65
N THR A 192 22.30 15.24 1.98
CA THR A 192 22.30 15.53 0.55
C THR A 192 23.01 16.86 0.27
N ASN A 193 24.22 16.80 -0.27
CA ASN A 193 24.98 17.99 -0.63
C ASN A 193 25.20 18.03 -2.15
N LEU A 194 24.47 18.91 -2.83
CA LEU A 194 24.53 19.07 -4.29
C LEU A 194 25.86 19.69 -4.74
N SER A 195 26.47 20.53 -3.91
CA SER A 195 27.70 21.26 -4.25
C SER A 195 28.96 20.38 -4.20
N SER A 196 28.91 19.19 -3.59
CA SER A 196 30.04 18.27 -3.57
C SER A 196 30.14 17.37 -4.80
N ILE A 197 29.15 17.40 -5.70
CA ILE A 197 29.13 16.58 -6.90
C ILE A 197 30.21 17.09 -7.87
N GLN A 198 31.39 16.46 -7.83
CA GLN A 198 32.41 16.61 -8.87
C GLN A 198 32.25 15.47 -9.87
N ASN A 199 32.34 15.78 -11.18
CA ASN A 199 32.14 14.82 -12.27
C ASN A 199 33.18 13.70 -12.27
N GLY A 200 32.93 12.65 -11.48
CA GLY A 200 33.68 11.40 -11.52
C GLY A 200 32.99 10.41 -12.47
N SER A 201 33.75 9.79 -13.37
CA SER A 201 33.29 8.67 -14.23
C SER A 201 32.58 7.54 -13.44
N ARG A 202 32.97 7.38 -12.16
CA ARG A 202 32.40 6.42 -11.21
C ARG A 202 30.95 6.76 -10.79
N LEU A 203 30.65 8.05 -10.63
CA LEU A 203 29.31 8.52 -10.27
C LEU A 203 28.32 8.23 -11.39
N ILE A 204 28.74 8.45 -12.64
CA ILE A 204 27.94 8.17 -13.83
C ILE A 204 27.62 6.67 -13.92
N SER A 205 28.60 5.79 -13.65
CA SER A 205 28.39 4.34 -13.67
C SER A 205 27.34 3.90 -12.65
N PHE A 206 27.40 4.41 -11.41
CA PHE A 206 26.42 4.08 -10.37
C PHE A 206 25.03 4.66 -10.67
N GLU A 207 24.98 5.87 -11.22
CA GLU A 207 23.76 6.54 -11.66
C GLU A 207 23.05 5.74 -12.76
N ILE A 208 23.81 5.24 -13.75
CA ILE A 208 23.29 4.37 -14.80
C ILE A 208 22.69 3.11 -14.19
N ILE A 209 23.33 2.49 -13.19
CA ILE A 209 22.78 1.31 -12.51
C ILE A 209 21.42 1.65 -11.89
N ILE A 210 21.32 2.70 -11.07
CA ILE A 210 20.06 3.06 -10.40
C ILE A 210 18.97 3.43 -11.40
N GLY A 211 19.29 4.33 -12.34
CA GLY A 211 18.35 4.81 -13.36
C GLY A 211 17.83 3.67 -14.24
N ALA A 212 18.74 2.83 -14.74
CA ALA A 212 18.37 1.67 -15.55
C ALA A 212 17.60 0.63 -14.72
N SER A 213 17.92 0.42 -13.45
CA SER A 213 17.15 -0.49 -12.59
C SER A 213 15.70 -0.04 -12.42
N TYR A 214 15.48 1.27 -12.26
CA TYR A 214 14.14 1.83 -12.19
C TYR A 214 13.38 1.69 -13.51
N LEU A 215 14.04 1.91 -14.65
CA LEU A 215 13.46 1.69 -15.97
C LEU A 215 13.18 0.21 -16.23
N GLY A 216 14.13 -0.67 -15.93
CA GLY A 216 14.02 -2.12 -16.11
C GLY A 216 12.87 -2.71 -15.31
N LYS A 217 12.61 -2.19 -14.10
CA LYS A 217 11.43 -2.57 -13.31
C LYS A 217 10.12 -2.14 -13.95
N PHE A 218 10.06 -0.90 -14.45
CA PHE A 218 8.89 -0.39 -15.14
C PHE A 218 8.61 -1.19 -16.42
N VAL A 219 9.61 -1.33 -17.29
CA VAL A 219 9.51 -2.10 -18.54
C VAL A 219 9.23 -3.57 -18.26
N GLY A 220 9.86 -4.15 -17.23
CA GLY A 220 9.66 -5.55 -16.86
C GLY A 220 8.24 -5.85 -16.43
N SER A 221 7.67 -4.98 -15.58
CA SER A 221 6.25 -5.09 -15.19
C SER A 221 5.29 -4.94 -16.37
N LEU A 222 5.62 -4.06 -17.32
CA LEU A 222 4.82 -3.82 -18.52
C LEU A 222 4.85 -5.05 -19.43
N LEU A 223 6.05 -5.60 -19.64
CA LEU A 223 6.28 -6.74 -20.50
C LEU A 223 5.48 -7.98 -20.05
N ILE A 224 5.46 -8.26 -18.74
CA ILE A 224 4.71 -9.40 -18.18
C ILE A 224 3.20 -9.20 -18.34
N TRP A 225 2.72 -7.98 -18.17
CA TRP A 225 1.30 -7.68 -18.37
C TRP A 225 0.88 -7.87 -19.83
N VAL A 226 1.73 -7.47 -20.77
CA VAL A 226 1.50 -7.67 -22.21
C VAL A 226 1.58 -9.16 -22.56
N PHE A 227 2.48 -9.94 -21.95
CA PHE A 227 2.55 -11.40 -22.14
C PHE A 227 1.28 -12.12 -21.69
N ILE A 228 0.56 -11.57 -20.72
CA ILE A 228 -0.75 -12.08 -20.25
C ILE A 228 -1.88 -11.71 -21.24
N LYS A 229 -1.56 -11.12 -22.41
CA LYS A 229 -2.49 -10.67 -23.46
C LYS A 229 -3.57 -9.70 -22.96
N ALA A 230 -3.22 -8.85 -22.01
CA ALA A 230 -4.10 -7.81 -21.49
C ALA A 230 -3.92 -6.47 -22.24
N SER A 231 -4.89 -5.56 -22.07
CA SER A 231 -4.92 -4.24 -22.72
C SER A 231 -3.70 -3.37 -22.35
N ILE A 232 -3.04 -2.77 -23.36
CA ILE A 232 -1.82 -1.96 -23.21
C ILE A 232 -2.02 -0.75 -22.27
N PRO A 233 -3.12 0.03 -22.33
CA PRO A 233 -3.38 1.10 -21.37
C PRO A 233 -3.40 0.63 -19.92
N ASN A 234 -4.03 -0.51 -19.65
CA ASN A 234 -4.09 -1.08 -18.30
C ASN A 234 -2.70 -1.60 -17.85
N ALA A 235 -1.88 -2.07 -18.80
CA ALA A 235 -0.50 -2.45 -18.56
C ALA A 235 0.32 -1.26 -18.05
N VAL A 236 0.24 -0.11 -18.73
CA VAL A 236 0.97 1.11 -18.37
C VAL A 236 0.58 1.57 -16.97
N ILE A 237 -0.73 1.66 -16.68
CA ILE A 237 -1.24 2.06 -15.36
C ILE A 237 -0.72 1.10 -14.27
N PHE A 238 -0.88 -0.21 -14.49
CA PHE A 238 -0.41 -1.22 -13.54
C PHE A 238 1.10 -1.14 -13.30
N SER A 239 1.89 -0.97 -14.35
CA SER A 239 3.35 -0.82 -14.29
C SER A 239 3.78 0.41 -13.53
N CYS A 240 3.10 1.54 -13.71
CA CYS A 240 3.35 2.75 -12.94
C CYS A 240 3.07 2.54 -11.46
N ILE A 241 1.90 1.97 -11.13
CA ILE A 241 1.49 1.68 -9.76
C ILE A 241 2.50 0.74 -9.09
N LEU A 242 2.85 -0.36 -9.74
CA LEU A 242 3.76 -1.37 -9.19
C LEU A 242 5.20 -0.86 -9.09
N SER A 243 5.55 0.20 -9.81
CA SER A 243 6.88 0.82 -9.75
C SER A 243 6.95 1.99 -8.78
N LEU A 244 5.87 2.35 -8.07
CA LEU A 244 5.93 3.42 -7.09
C LEU A 244 6.93 3.08 -5.98
N LYS A 245 7.83 4.04 -5.73
CA LYS A 245 8.81 3.99 -4.64
C LYS A 245 8.40 4.93 -3.53
N GLY A 246 9.00 4.77 -2.36
CA GLY A 246 8.70 5.67 -1.25
C GLY A 246 9.73 5.59 -0.14
N ILE A 247 9.29 5.90 1.08
CA ILE A 247 10.20 6.19 2.20
C ILE A 247 11.17 5.06 2.55
N MET A 248 10.81 3.82 2.25
CA MET A 248 11.62 2.65 2.55
C MET A 248 12.94 2.62 1.78
N ASP A 249 12.93 2.99 0.50
CA ASP A 249 14.14 3.05 -0.32
C ASP A 249 15.10 4.11 0.21
N LEU A 250 14.56 5.26 0.63
CA LEU A 250 15.34 6.33 1.27
C LEU A 250 16.01 5.84 2.56
N ILE A 251 15.31 5.03 3.37
CA ILE A 251 15.87 4.41 4.58
C ILE A 251 17.05 3.49 4.23
N PHE A 252 16.93 2.65 3.20
CA PHE A 252 18.03 1.76 2.78
C PHE A 252 19.25 2.53 2.29
N ILE A 253 19.04 3.54 1.43
CA ILE A 253 20.13 4.37 0.92
C ILE A 253 20.81 5.15 2.06
N LEU A 254 20.04 5.67 3.02
CA LEU A 254 20.57 6.32 4.22
C LEU A 254 21.36 5.35 5.10
N ARG A 255 20.88 4.12 5.29
CA ARG A 255 21.60 3.08 6.03
C ARG A 255 22.92 2.72 5.36
N TRP A 256 22.96 2.61 4.03
CA TRP A 256 24.19 2.37 3.29
C TRP A 256 25.19 3.52 3.44
N ARG A 257 24.72 4.77 3.48
CA ARG A 257 25.56 5.93 3.78
C ARG A 257 26.12 5.89 5.20
N ILE A 258 25.30 5.57 6.21
CA ILE A 258 25.73 5.49 7.61
C ILE A 258 26.76 4.36 7.81
N ARG A 259 26.58 3.22 7.15
CA ARG A 259 27.54 2.10 7.16
C ARG A 259 28.77 2.33 6.27
N LYS A 260 28.92 3.52 5.65
CA LYS A 260 30.01 3.88 4.74
C LYS A 260 30.16 2.92 3.55
N LEU A 261 29.07 2.31 3.11
CA LEU A 261 29.01 1.48 1.89
C LEU A 261 28.95 2.35 0.63
N ILE A 262 28.45 3.59 0.76
CA ILE A 262 28.24 4.53 -0.34
C ILE A 262 28.88 5.89 0.02
N ASP A 263 29.61 6.45 -0.94
CA ASP A 263 30.23 7.76 -0.86
C ASP A 263 29.20 8.91 -0.81
N LYS A 264 29.66 10.11 -0.46
CA LYS A 264 28.77 11.26 -0.25
C LYS A 264 28.06 11.64 -1.54
N ASP A 265 28.80 11.67 -2.64
CA ASP A 265 28.30 12.13 -3.93
C ASP A 265 27.37 11.10 -4.56
N THR A 266 27.72 9.81 -4.43
CA THR A 266 26.88 8.68 -4.84
C THR A 266 25.56 8.64 -4.06
N PHE A 267 25.59 8.96 -2.76
CA PHE A 267 24.39 9.11 -1.95
C PHE A 267 23.50 10.27 -2.44
N THR A 268 24.09 11.45 -2.68
CA THR A 268 23.37 12.62 -3.17
C THR A 268 22.67 12.32 -4.51
N LEU A 269 23.35 11.67 -5.45
CA LEU A 269 22.79 11.29 -6.75
C LEU A 269 21.70 10.23 -6.64
N ALA A 270 21.90 9.19 -5.81
CA ALA A 270 20.87 8.18 -5.54
C ALA A 270 19.59 8.78 -4.95
N MET A 271 19.72 9.80 -4.09
CA MET A 271 18.58 10.53 -3.54
C MET A 271 17.88 11.39 -4.59
N LEU A 272 18.66 12.06 -5.45
CA LEU A 272 18.13 12.88 -6.53
C LEU A 272 17.36 12.05 -7.55
N THR A 273 17.93 10.93 -8.02
CA THR A 273 17.25 10.00 -8.94
C THR A 273 15.99 9.41 -8.36
N HIS A 274 16.06 8.95 -7.10
CA HIS A 274 14.88 8.41 -6.42
C HIS A 274 13.74 9.44 -6.40
N THR A 275 14.06 10.68 -6.04
CA THR A 275 13.09 11.79 -5.97
C THR A 275 12.58 12.15 -7.37
N ALA A 276 13.43 12.22 -8.38
CA ALA A 276 13.04 12.51 -9.75
C ALA A 276 12.11 11.42 -10.32
N VAL A 277 12.45 10.15 -10.14
CA VAL A 277 11.63 9.03 -10.64
C VAL A 277 10.26 8.97 -9.95
N THR A 278 10.20 9.23 -8.63
CA THR A 278 8.92 9.29 -7.90
C THR A 278 8.08 10.50 -8.30
N ALA A 279 8.72 11.66 -8.51
CA ALA A 279 8.07 12.87 -9.00
C ALA A 279 7.49 12.70 -10.42
N VAL A 280 8.13 11.90 -11.28
CA VAL A 280 7.63 11.61 -12.65
C VAL A 280 6.51 10.56 -12.65
N ARG A 281 6.60 9.52 -11.81
CA ARG A 281 5.62 8.41 -11.83
C ARG A 281 4.23 8.81 -11.35
N THR A 282 4.15 9.62 -10.29
CA THR A 282 2.89 10.07 -9.69
C THR A 282 1.97 10.81 -10.68
N PRO A 283 2.43 11.85 -11.41
CA PRO A 283 1.61 12.50 -12.43
C PRO A 283 1.32 11.59 -13.62
N LEU A 284 2.22 10.66 -13.95
CA LEU A 284 1.98 9.71 -15.05
C LEU A 284 0.80 8.78 -14.76
N ILE A 285 0.65 8.33 -13.51
CA ILE A 285 -0.56 7.59 -13.09
C ILE A 285 -1.79 8.48 -13.21
N SER A 286 -1.70 9.74 -12.75
CA SER A 286 -2.82 10.68 -12.83
C SER A 286 -3.23 11.02 -14.27
N LEU A 287 -2.31 11.00 -15.24
CA LEU A 287 -2.59 11.31 -16.63
C LEU A 287 -3.23 10.15 -17.38
N TYR A 288 -2.69 8.93 -17.21
CA TYR A 288 -3.18 7.74 -17.90
C TYR A 288 -4.42 7.15 -17.26
N TYR A 289 -4.65 7.40 -15.97
CA TYR A 289 -5.90 7.06 -15.34
C TYR A 289 -6.99 8.06 -15.73
N THR A 290 -7.66 7.79 -16.84
CA THR A 290 -8.89 8.50 -17.20
C THR A 290 -9.90 8.32 -16.06
N PRO A 291 -10.52 9.39 -15.52
CA PRO A 291 -11.45 9.30 -14.41
C PRO A 291 -12.70 8.55 -14.87
N TYR A 292 -12.70 7.22 -14.74
CA TYR A 292 -13.86 6.36 -15.00
C TYR A 292 -15.08 6.81 -14.16
N ARG A 293 -14.84 7.55 -13.08
CA ARG A 293 -15.84 8.16 -12.19
C ARG A 293 -16.60 9.36 -12.77
N LYS A 294 -16.09 10.08 -13.78
CA LYS A 294 -16.85 11.19 -14.39
C LYS A 294 -18.01 10.68 -15.27
N LEU A 295 -17.90 9.49 -15.84
CA LEU A 295 -18.93 8.94 -16.72
C LEU A 295 -20.07 8.27 -15.94
N GLU A 296 -19.78 7.48 -14.89
CA GLU A 296 -20.83 6.85 -14.06
C GLU A 296 -21.64 7.86 -13.22
N ILE A 297 -21.01 8.91 -12.66
CA ILE A 297 -21.74 9.94 -11.91
C ILE A 297 -22.60 10.78 -12.85
N THR A 298 -22.09 11.13 -14.04
CA THR A 298 -22.85 11.91 -15.02
C THR A 298 -24.01 11.08 -15.58
N GLN A 299 -23.80 9.79 -15.91
CA GLN A 299 -24.86 8.90 -16.38
C GLN A 299 -25.89 8.59 -15.28
N SER A 300 -25.45 8.34 -14.03
CA SER A 300 -26.36 8.13 -12.89
C SER A 300 -27.14 9.39 -12.50
N MET A 301 -26.54 10.58 -12.65
CA MET A 301 -27.25 11.86 -12.45
C MET A 301 -28.20 12.16 -13.62
N GLU A 302 -27.82 11.85 -14.86
CA GLU A 302 -28.66 12.03 -16.04
C GLU A 302 -29.85 11.06 -16.03
N ASP A 303 -29.66 9.80 -15.63
CA ASP A 303 -30.74 8.83 -15.44
C ASP A 303 -31.65 9.19 -14.26
N ARG A 304 -31.10 9.76 -13.17
CA ARG A 304 -31.89 10.31 -12.06
C ARG A 304 -32.69 11.55 -12.46
N MET A 305 -32.12 12.44 -13.27
CA MET A 305 -32.84 13.58 -13.82
C MET A 305 -33.92 13.14 -14.82
N ARG A 306 -33.65 12.13 -15.65
CA ARG A 306 -34.64 11.54 -16.58
C ARG A 306 -35.79 10.85 -15.84
N THR A 307 -35.55 10.18 -14.70
CA THR A 307 -36.61 9.57 -13.88
C THR A 307 -37.43 10.61 -13.11
N LEU A 308 -36.83 11.72 -12.70
CA LEU A 308 -37.55 12.88 -12.13
C LEU A 308 -38.38 13.64 -13.18
N CYS A 309 -37.91 13.73 -14.43
CA CYS A 309 -38.64 14.40 -15.51
C CYS A 309 -39.73 13.53 -16.17
N THR A 310 -39.71 12.21 -15.98
CA THR A 310 -40.70 11.27 -16.56
C THR A 310 -41.73 10.77 -15.55
N THR A 311 -41.66 11.19 -14.29
CA THR A 311 -42.71 10.94 -13.31
C THR A 311 -43.84 11.96 -13.51
N PRO A 312 -45.05 11.54 -13.93
CA PRO A 312 -46.18 12.46 -14.01
C PRO A 312 -46.54 12.90 -12.58
N VAL A 313 -46.48 14.20 -12.34
CA VAL A 313 -46.78 14.91 -11.07
C VAL A 313 -48.17 14.60 -10.47
N ASN A 314 -49.01 13.82 -11.17
CA ASN A 314 -50.41 13.57 -10.82
C ASN A 314 -50.69 12.21 -10.15
N SER A 315 -49.72 11.30 -9.98
CA SER A 315 -49.98 10.01 -9.33
C SER A 315 -49.94 10.07 -7.80
N GLU A 316 -49.06 10.90 -7.22
CA GLU A 316 -48.96 11.04 -5.77
C GLU A 316 -50.02 11.99 -5.19
N LEU A 317 -50.40 13.04 -5.92
CA LEU A 317 -51.49 13.93 -5.49
C LEU A 317 -52.84 13.18 -5.44
N ARG A 318 -53.06 12.21 -6.34
CA ARG A 318 -54.29 11.41 -6.36
C ARG A 318 -54.37 10.37 -5.23
N LYS A 319 -53.22 9.86 -4.76
CA LYS A 319 -53.18 9.01 -3.55
C LYS A 319 -53.39 9.81 -2.28
N ASN A 320 -52.74 10.98 -2.16
CA ASN A 320 -52.85 11.82 -0.96
C ASN A 320 -54.23 12.52 -0.83
N LEU A 321 -54.93 12.77 -1.95
CA LEU A 321 -56.32 13.25 -1.92
C LEU A 321 -57.34 12.15 -1.57
N MET A 322 -57.01 10.86 -1.77
CA MET A 322 -57.87 9.75 -1.36
C MET A 322 -57.68 9.35 0.12
N GLU A 323 -56.55 9.70 0.74
CA GLU A 323 -56.24 9.31 2.12
C GLU A 323 -56.72 10.34 3.18
N ASN A 324 -57.06 11.56 2.77
CA ASN A 324 -57.36 12.69 3.68
C ASN A 324 -58.79 13.26 3.61
N THR A 325 -59.83 12.45 3.36
CA THR A 325 -61.23 12.89 3.55
C THR A 325 -61.98 12.04 4.59
N PRO A 326 -62.33 12.58 5.77
CA PRO A 326 -63.20 11.90 6.71
C PRO A 326 -64.68 12.24 6.48
N ILE A 327 -65.49 11.18 6.36
CA ILE A 327 -66.90 11.01 6.79
C ILE A 327 -67.99 11.84 6.11
N THR A 328 -68.88 11.17 5.34
CA THR A 328 -70.35 11.28 5.52
C THR A 328 -71.12 10.15 4.81
N GLN A 329 -71.85 9.35 5.61
CA GLN A 329 -73.14 8.64 5.32
C GLN A 329 -73.18 7.67 4.11
N HIS A 330 -73.52 6.38 4.22
CA HIS A 330 -74.71 5.80 4.84
C HIS A 330 -74.44 4.30 5.09
N LYS A 331 -74.36 3.88 6.35
CA LYS A 331 -74.58 2.49 6.75
C LYS A 331 -75.89 2.47 7.52
N ILE A 332 -76.99 2.39 6.77
CA ILE A 332 -78.29 2.05 7.30
C ILE A 332 -78.19 0.60 7.75
N TYR A 333 -78.17 0.42 9.07
CA TYR A 333 -78.86 -0.64 9.81
C TYR A 333 -79.13 -1.94 9.03
N VAL A 334 -78.10 -2.78 8.94
CA VAL A 334 -78.27 -4.25 8.99
C VAL A 334 -78.25 -4.61 10.47
N GLU A 335 -79.31 -4.25 11.15
CA GLU A 335 -79.65 -4.74 12.49
C GLU A 335 -81.14 -5.05 12.44
N ASN A 336 -81.44 -6.23 11.90
CA ASN A 336 -82.64 -7.01 12.19
C ASN A 336 -82.59 -8.33 11.41
N SER A 337 -81.79 -9.27 11.91
CA SER A 337 -82.03 -10.69 11.66
C SER A 337 -81.63 -11.51 12.88
N LYS A 338 -82.45 -11.42 13.93
CA LYS A 338 -82.75 -12.52 14.87
C LYS A 338 -83.92 -12.13 15.77
N SER A 339 -84.82 -13.08 16.02
CA SER A 339 -86.14 -12.97 16.68
C SER A 339 -87.22 -12.39 15.74
N GLY A 340 -88.27 -13.08 15.30
CA GLY A 340 -89.03 -14.15 15.93
C GLY A 340 -90.49 -13.68 16.05
N GLU A 341 -91.43 -14.47 15.51
CA GLU A 341 -92.87 -14.50 15.84
C GLU A 341 -93.90 -13.81 14.89
N LYS A 342 -94.84 -14.66 14.42
CA LYS A 342 -96.13 -14.45 13.72
C LYS A 342 -97.19 -13.93 14.73
N PRO A 343 -98.44 -13.48 14.38
CA PRO A 343 -99.29 -13.98 13.28
C PRO A 343 -100.21 -12.95 12.56
N ARG A 344 -100.93 -13.50 11.57
CA ARG A 344 -102.07 -13.00 10.78
C ARG A 344 -103.37 -12.93 11.64
N PRO A 345 -104.52 -12.36 11.20
CA PRO A 345 -105.15 -12.46 9.86
C PRO A 345 -104.99 -11.25 8.94
#